data_AF-A0A7A6M9F1-F1
#
_entry.id   AF-A0A7A6M9F1-F1
#
_cell.length_a   1.000
_cell.length_b   1.000
_cell.length_c   1.000
_cell.angle_alpha   90.00
_cell.angle_beta   90.00
_cell.angle_gamma   90.00
#
_symmetry.space_group_name_H-M   'P 1'
#
loop_
_entity.id
_entity.type
_entity.pdbx_description
1 polymer ?
#
loop_
_entity_poly.entity_id
_entity_poly.type
_entity_poly.pdbx_seq_one_letter_code
_entity_poly.pdbx_strand_id
1 'polypeptide(L)'
;DFRAVCGIFGIDLRQRVFRLSNGRFMEEACIWFSGFCSQGDGACFEGRWHWQPATARRLREYATQDHELHRIADALQAVQKRNFWQLQAEIHHRGRYCHPYSMDITVTRNSPTGQAMTADAEAAVSEALRDLAFWLYRQLENEYDRLTSDAAVDEALLINEYTFTEAGLRAG
;
A
#
# COMPACT_ATOMS: atom_id res chain seq x y z
N ASP A 1 3.02 -6.50 6.72
CA ASP A 1 3.17 -5.05 6.95
C ASP A 1 3.59 -4.34 5.66
N PHE A 2 2.79 -3.38 5.19
CA PHE A 2 3.05 -2.61 3.97
C PHE A 2 4.20 -1.60 4.15
N ARG A 3 4.37 -1.02 5.34
CA ARG A 3 5.44 -0.02 5.59
C ARG A 3 6.81 -0.65 5.42
N ALA A 4 7.00 -1.87 5.92
CA ALA A 4 8.22 -2.65 5.71
C ALA A 4 8.48 -2.92 4.22
N VAL A 5 7.44 -3.28 3.45
CA VAL A 5 7.54 -3.49 1.99
C VAL A 5 7.98 -2.19 1.29
N CYS A 6 7.34 -1.06 1.59
CA CYS A 6 7.74 0.25 1.08
C CYS A 6 9.22 0.56 1.37
N GLY A 7 9.68 0.30 2.60
CA GLY A 7 11.09 0.50 2.97
C GLY A 7 12.08 -0.33 2.14
N ILE A 8 11.71 -1.55 1.73
CA ILE A 8 12.55 -2.39 0.86
C ILE A 8 12.55 -1.87 -0.59
N PHE A 9 11.41 -1.36 -1.06
CA PHE A 9 11.29 -0.72 -2.39
C PHE A 9 11.99 0.64 -2.49
N GLY A 10 12.34 1.27 -1.35
CA GLY A 10 12.85 2.65 -1.33
C GLY A 10 11.72 3.67 -1.46
N ILE A 11 10.57 3.38 -0.85
CA ILE A 11 9.43 4.28 -0.80
C ILE A 11 9.37 4.93 0.57
N ASP A 12 9.63 6.23 0.60
CA ASP A 12 9.39 7.07 1.75
C ASP A 12 7.92 7.51 1.75
N LEU A 13 7.11 6.84 2.56
CA LEU A 13 5.69 7.17 2.69
C LEU A 13 5.52 8.57 3.28
N ARG A 14 4.71 9.40 2.61
CA ARG A 14 4.33 10.71 3.15
C ARG A 14 3.59 10.52 4.47
N GLN A 15 3.88 11.37 5.45
CA GLN A 15 3.18 11.38 6.73
C GLN A 15 2.22 12.56 6.79
N ARG A 16 1.02 12.34 7.33
CA ARG A 16 0.11 13.40 7.77
C ARG A 16 0.21 13.55 9.27
N VAL A 17 0.30 14.79 9.74
CA VAL A 17 0.32 15.13 11.16
C VAL A 17 -1.02 15.77 11.51
N PHE A 18 -1.69 15.24 12.52
CA PHE A 18 -2.93 15.82 13.02
C PHE A 18 -2.99 15.84 14.53
N ARG A 19 -3.74 16.82 15.05
CA ARG A 19 -3.88 17.06 16.48
C ARG A 19 -5.05 16.25 17.02
N LEU A 20 -4.78 15.43 18.02
CA LEU A 20 -5.76 14.68 18.77
C LEU A 20 -6.53 15.60 19.74
N SER A 21 -7.72 15.18 20.15
CA SER A 21 -8.55 15.89 21.12
C SER A 21 -7.87 16.13 22.48
N ASN A 22 -6.93 15.25 22.86
CA ASN A 22 -6.09 15.39 24.07
C ASN A 22 -4.90 16.36 23.90
N GLY A 23 -4.81 17.07 22.78
CA GLY A 23 -3.77 18.05 22.51
C GLY A 23 -2.45 17.49 21.96
N ARG A 24 -2.28 16.16 21.88
CA ARG A 24 -1.11 15.51 21.29
C ARG A 24 -1.17 15.50 19.77
N PHE A 25 -0.02 15.34 19.12
CA PHE A 25 0.07 15.11 17.68
C PHE A 25 0.20 13.62 17.39
N MET A 26 -0.42 13.18 16.30
CA MET A 26 -0.26 11.85 15.75
C MET A 26 0.23 11.96 14.30
N GLU A 27 1.18 11.10 13.96
CA GLU A 27 1.67 10.94 12.59
C GLU A 27 1.09 9.65 12.00
N GLU A 28 0.58 9.74 10.78
CA GLU A 28 0.03 8.61 10.07
C GLU A 28 0.55 8.60 8.64
N ALA A 29 0.91 7.44 8.12
CA ALA A 29 1.31 7.32 6.72
C ALA A 29 0.10 7.59 5.84
N CYS A 30 0.28 8.34 4.76
CA CYS A 30 -0.73 8.59 3.74
C CYS A 30 -0.96 7.32 2.91
N ILE A 31 -1.63 6.35 3.51
CA ILE A 31 -2.14 5.13 2.90
C ILE A 31 -3.66 5.26 2.93
N TRP A 32 -4.30 5.09 1.78
CA TRP A 32 -5.72 5.34 1.58
C TRP A 32 -6.38 4.06 1.10
N PHE A 33 -7.58 3.81 1.58
CA PHE A 33 -8.34 2.60 1.28
C PHE A 33 -9.83 2.92 1.27
N SER A 34 -10.59 2.26 0.40
CA SER A 34 -12.05 2.28 0.42
C SER A 34 -12.61 0.89 0.18
N GLY A 35 -13.32 0.36 1.18
CA GLY A 35 -14.27 -0.75 1.09
C GLY A 35 -13.80 -2.07 0.48
N PHE A 36 -14.70 -3.05 0.44
CA PHE A 36 -14.55 -4.30 -0.32
C PHE A 36 -15.83 -4.68 -1.07
N CYS A 37 -16.81 -3.78 -1.12
CA CYS A 37 -18.20 -4.10 -1.49
C CYS A 37 -18.75 -3.21 -2.61
N SER A 38 -17.94 -2.32 -3.19
CA SER A 38 -18.34 -1.37 -4.23
C SER A 38 -17.37 -1.32 -5.41
N GLN A 39 -17.92 -1.07 -6.59
CA GLN A 39 -17.12 -0.81 -7.78
C GLN A 39 -16.36 0.52 -7.59
N GLY A 40 -15.02 0.45 -7.59
CA GLY A 40 -14.15 1.59 -7.30
C GLY A 40 -13.41 1.50 -5.96
N ASP A 41 -13.69 0.44 -5.19
CA ASP A 41 -12.90 0.08 -4.01
C ASP A 41 -11.46 -0.26 -4.38
N GLY A 42 -10.55 0.02 -3.47
CA GLY A 42 -9.12 -0.04 -3.75
C GLY A 42 -8.27 0.50 -2.62
N ALA A 43 -6.96 0.50 -2.87
CA ALA A 43 -6.01 1.19 -2.04
C ALA A 43 -5.07 2.05 -2.90
N CYS A 44 -4.54 3.10 -2.30
CA CYS A 44 -3.45 3.90 -2.86
C CYS A 44 -2.60 4.50 -1.74
N PHE A 45 -1.48 5.12 -2.11
CA PHE A 45 -0.56 5.70 -1.14
C PHE A 45 0.14 6.94 -1.72
N GLU A 46 0.67 7.79 -0.83
CA GLU A 46 1.52 8.91 -1.19
C GLU A 46 2.94 8.71 -0.67
N GLY A 47 3.92 9.21 -1.40
CA GLY A 47 5.32 9.11 -1.00
C GLY A 47 6.30 9.47 -2.10
N ARG A 48 7.56 9.20 -1.83
CA ARG A 48 8.65 9.36 -2.78
C ARG A 48 9.30 8.00 -2.99
N TRP A 49 9.42 7.58 -4.24
CA TRP A 49 10.19 6.40 -4.59
C TRP A 49 11.58 6.81 -5.05
N HIS A 50 12.59 6.18 -4.48
CA HIS A 50 13.98 6.30 -4.91
C HIS A 50 14.60 4.91 -5.09
N TRP A 51 15.59 4.81 -5.98
CA TRP A 51 16.29 3.56 -6.16
C TRP A 51 16.97 3.10 -4.86
N GLN A 52 16.86 1.80 -4.59
CA GLN A 52 17.62 1.11 -3.55
C GLN A 52 18.36 -0.07 -4.17
N PRO A 53 19.68 -0.19 -3.99
CA PRO A 53 20.40 -1.40 -4.37
C PRO A 53 19.82 -2.62 -3.67
N ALA A 54 19.79 -3.76 -4.39
CA ALA A 54 19.37 -5.05 -3.87
C ALA A 54 17.90 -5.19 -3.43
N THR A 55 16.98 -4.28 -3.82
CA THR A 55 15.52 -4.42 -3.57
C THR A 55 14.99 -5.81 -3.94
N ALA A 56 15.31 -6.29 -5.15
CA ALA A 56 14.87 -7.59 -5.64
C ALA A 56 15.34 -8.78 -4.79
N ARG A 57 16.56 -8.72 -4.25
CA ARG A 57 17.09 -9.75 -3.34
C ARG A 57 16.40 -9.67 -1.98
N ARG A 58 16.31 -8.46 -1.41
CA ARG A 58 15.70 -8.22 -0.10
C ARG A 58 14.22 -8.61 -0.05
N LEU A 59 13.47 -8.41 -1.14
CA LEU A 59 12.08 -8.87 -1.23
C LEU A 59 11.97 -10.39 -1.27
N ARG A 60 12.89 -11.08 -1.97
CA ARG A 60 12.94 -12.55 -1.98
C ARG A 60 13.29 -13.16 -0.63
N GLU A 61 14.02 -12.43 0.20
CA GLU A 61 14.31 -12.81 1.59
C GLU A 61 13.14 -12.51 2.53
N TYR A 62 12.48 -11.35 2.32
CA TYR A 62 11.40 -10.88 3.18
C TYR A 62 10.05 -11.60 2.91
N ALA A 63 9.74 -11.86 1.65
CA ALA A 63 8.47 -12.42 1.20
C ALA A 63 8.71 -13.55 0.18
N THR A 64 9.35 -14.63 0.62
CA THR A 64 9.87 -15.73 -0.21
C THR A 64 8.86 -16.30 -1.22
N GLN A 65 7.57 -16.31 -0.90
CA GLN A 65 6.51 -16.88 -1.75
C GLN A 65 5.68 -15.82 -2.48
N ASP A 66 5.96 -14.53 -2.29
CA ASP A 66 5.20 -13.45 -2.91
C ASP A 66 5.75 -13.11 -4.30
N HIS A 67 5.32 -13.90 -5.27
CA HIS A 67 5.71 -13.75 -6.67
C HIS A 67 5.34 -12.38 -7.25
N GLU A 68 4.31 -11.72 -6.72
CA GLU A 68 3.88 -10.42 -7.21
C GLU A 68 4.83 -9.31 -6.76
N LEU A 69 5.25 -9.31 -5.49
CA LEU A 69 6.30 -8.40 -5.03
C LEU A 69 7.62 -8.60 -5.80
N HIS A 70 7.96 -9.85 -6.13
CA HIS A 70 9.14 -10.14 -6.95
C HIS A 70 9.01 -9.56 -8.36
N ARG A 71 7.85 -9.74 -9.01
CA ARG A 71 7.57 -9.20 -10.34
C ARG A 71 7.69 -7.67 -10.37
N ILE A 72 7.10 -6.99 -9.38
CA ILE A 72 7.15 -5.53 -9.25
C ILE A 72 8.60 -5.06 -9.08
N ALA A 73 9.37 -5.74 -8.22
CA ALA A 73 10.79 -5.42 -8.00
C ALA A 73 11.64 -5.58 -9.25
N ASP A 74 11.44 -6.67 -9.98
CA ASP A 74 12.18 -6.95 -11.21
C ASP A 74 11.82 -5.94 -12.31
N ALA A 75 10.55 -5.51 -12.40
CA ALA A 75 10.10 -4.46 -13.32
C ALA A 75 10.78 -3.11 -13.03
N LEU A 76 10.78 -2.67 -11.76
CA LEU A 76 11.47 -1.45 -11.33
C LEU A 76 12.99 -1.53 -11.57
N GLN A 77 13.60 -2.68 -11.33
CA GLN A 77 15.02 -2.90 -11.58
C GLN A 77 15.35 -2.83 -13.08
N ALA A 78 14.51 -3.41 -13.93
CA ALA A 78 14.72 -3.41 -15.38
C ALA A 78 14.69 -1.99 -15.96
N VAL A 79 13.71 -1.16 -15.57
CA VAL A 79 13.62 0.23 -16.03
C VAL A 79 14.74 1.11 -15.46
N GLN A 80 15.13 0.90 -14.21
CA GLN A 80 16.28 1.60 -13.61
C GLN A 80 17.60 1.29 -14.32
N LYS A 81 17.84 0.02 -14.66
CA LYS A 81 19.06 -0.39 -15.39
C LYS A 81 19.18 0.35 -16.73
N ARG A 82 18.07 0.54 -17.46
CA ARG A 82 18.03 1.30 -18.72
C ARG A 82 18.28 2.80 -18.54
N ASN A 83 18.07 3.31 -17.33
CA ASN A 83 18.20 4.73 -16.97
C ASN A 83 19.38 4.98 -16.03
N PHE A 84 20.37 4.09 -16.02
CA PHE A 84 21.60 4.21 -15.24
C PHE A 84 21.38 4.42 -13.74
N TRP A 85 20.31 3.84 -13.18
CA TRP A 85 19.95 3.90 -11.76
C TRP A 85 19.63 5.32 -11.26
N GLN A 86 19.14 6.20 -12.14
CA GLN A 86 18.90 7.62 -11.86
C GLN A 86 17.42 7.99 -11.76
N LEU A 87 16.50 7.02 -11.85
CA LEU A 87 15.07 7.32 -11.73
C LEU A 87 14.64 7.49 -10.28
N GLN A 88 13.67 8.37 -10.08
CA GLN A 88 12.91 8.56 -8.85
C GLN A 88 11.48 8.94 -9.22
N ALA A 89 10.54 8.81 -8.29
CA ALA A 89 9.16 9.24 -8.51
C ALA A 89 8.55 9.94 -7.30
N GLU A 90 7.75 10.97 -7.58
CA GLU A 90 6.78 11.54 -6.63
C GLU A 90 5.44 10.86 -6.82
N ILE A 91 4.79 10.50 -5.73
CA ILE A 91 3.52 9.80 -5.71
C ILE A 91 2.53 10.63 -4.89
N HIS A 92 1.49 11.11 -5.56
CA HIS A 92 0.42 11.89 -4.94
C HIS A 92 -0.92 11.20 -5.15
N HIS A 93 -1.81 11.33 -4.18
CA HIS A 93 -3.21 10.99 -4.30
C HIS A 93 -4.01 12.29 -4.38
N ARG A 94 -4.96 12.37 -5.33
CA ARG A 94 -5.89 13.49 -5.42
C ARG A 94 -7.32 12.99 -5.51
N GLY A 95 -8.20 13.67 -4.78
CA GLY A 95 -9.64 13.42 -4.85
C GLY A 95 -10.12 12.41 -3.80
N ARG A 96 -11.35 11.91 -4.02
CA ARG A 96 -12.06 11.09 -3.03
C ARG A 96 -11.87 9.59 -3.23
N TYR A 97 -11.51 9.17 -4.44
CA TYR A 97 -11.40 7.76 -4.79
C TYR A 97 -10.05 7.19 -4.36
N CYS A 98 -10.07 6.06 -3.66
CA CYS A 98 -8.87 5.39 -3.16
C CYS A 98 -8.60 4.17 -4.03
N HIS A 99 -7.96 4.33 -5.18
CA HIS A 99 -7.63 3.22 -6.08
C HIS A 99 -6.28 3.46 -6.76
N PRO A 100 -5.60 2.44 -7.32
CA PRO A 100 -4.27 2.60 -7.91
C PRO A 100 -4.21 3.68 -8.99
N TYR A 101 -5.23 3.78 -9.85
CA TYR A 101 -5.31 4.82 -10.87
C TYR A 101 -5.64 6.25 -10.36
N SER A 102 -5.89 6.45 -9.06
CA SER A 102 -6.04 7.79 -8.47
C SER A 102 -4.71 8.37 -7.99
N MET A 103 -3.63 7.60 -8.17
CA MET A 103 -2.26 8.03 -7.97
C MET A 103 -1.77 8.83 -9.17
N ASP A 104 -1.43 10.09 -8.90
CA ASP A 104 -0.66 10.98 -9.76
C ASP A 104 0.83 10.71 -9.50
N ILE A 105 1.50 10.10 -10.49
CA ILE A 105 2.88 9.62 -10.37
C ILE A 105 3.73 10.42 -11.34
N THR A 106 4.67 11.20 -10.82
CA THR A 106 5.62 11.95 -11.63
C THR A 106 7.00 11.31 -11.52
N VAL A 107 7.49 10.76 -12.62
CA VAL A 107 8.80 10.12 -12.69
C VAL A 107 9.82 11.15 -13.17
N THR A 108 11.02 11.16 -12.57
CA THR A 108 12.11 12.04 -13.00
C THR A 108 13.42 11.28 -13.06
N ARG A 109 14.36 11.77 -13.88
CA ARG A 109 15.72 11.24 -13.97
C ARG A 109 16.70 12.28 -13.44
N ASN A 110 17.42 11.96 -12.37
CA ASN A 110 18.48 12.79 -11.82
C ASN A 110 19.76 12.64 -12.65
N SER A 111 19.74 13.17 -13.88
CA SER A 111 20.91 13.18 -14.75
C SER A 111 21.77 14.42 -14.48
N PRO A 112 23.05 14.27 -14.08
CA PRO A 112 23.97 15.41 -13.91
C PRO A 112 24.20 16.19 -15.21
N THR A 113 23.95 15.57 -16.36
CA THR A 113 24.15 16.13 -17.69
C THR A 113 22.84 16.50 -18.40
N GLY A 114 21.70 16.42 -17.69
CA GLY A 114 20.39 16.76 -18.23
C GLY A 114 19.82 15.77 -19.25
N GLN A 115 20.33 14.53 -19.30
CA GLN A 115 19.78 13.49 -20.17
C GLN A 115 18.34 13.14 -19.77
N ALA A 116 17.45 13.11 -20.75
CA ALA A 116 16.09 12.62 -20.57
C ALA A 116 16.07 11.13 -20.14
N MET A 117 14.97 10.71 -19.53
CA MET A 117 14.70 9.29 -19.29
C MET A 117 14.37 8.56 -20.60
N THR A 118 14.39 7.23 -20.58
CA THR A 118 13.88 6.43 -21.70
C THR A 118 12.39 6.68 -21.90
N ALA A 119 11.90 6.61 -23.14
CA ALA A 119 10.52 6.96 -23.48
C ALA A 119 9.45 6.14 -22.72
N ASP A 120 9.79 4.90 -22.33
CA ASP A 120 8.94 3.99 -21.58
C ASP A 120 9.03 4.15 -20.05
N ALA A 121 9.97 4.96 -19.55
CA ALA A 121 10.32 4.95 -18.13
C ALA A 121 9.17 5.39 -17.22
N GLU A 122 8.45 6.46 -17.60
CA GLU A 122 7.34 6.98 -16.82
C GLU A 122 6.20 5.96 -16.71
N ALA A 123 5.83 5.35 -17.83
CA ALA A 123 4.78 4.34 -17.87
C ALA A 123 5.16 3.10 -17.04
N ALA A 124 6.38 2.56 -17.25
CA ALA A 124 6.84 1.36 -16.56
C ALA A 124 6.95 1.54 -15.04
N VAL A 125 7.46 2.69 -14.57
CA VAL A 125 7.53 2.99 -13.13
C VAL A 125 6.13 3.21 -12.56
N SER A 126 5.27 3.95 -13.26
CA SER A 126 3.90 4.21 -12.80
C SER A 126 3.07 2.95 -12.69
N GLU A 127 3.16 2.03 -13.67
CA GLU A 127 2.50 0.72 -13.62
C GLU A 127 3.00 -0.11 -12.45
N ALA A 128 4.32 -0.22 -12.25
CA ALA A 128 4.86 -1.01 -11.13
C ALA A 128 4.44 -0.46 -9.75
N LEU A 129 4.34 0.87 -9.59
CA LEU A 129 3.86 1.49 -8.35
C LEU A 129 2.35 1.31 -8.15
N ARG A 130 1.56 1.28 -9.23
CA ARG A 130 0.13 0.93 -9.18
C ARG A 130 -0.08 -0.54 -8.86
N ASP A 131 0.74 -1.42 -9.41
CA ASP A 131 0.75 -2.85 -9.10
C ASP A 131 1.02 -3.07 -7.60
N LEU A 132 1.91 -2.27 -7.00
CA LEU A 132 2.13 -2.29 -5.55
C LEU A 132 0.89 -1.85 -4.77
N ALA A 133 0.12 -0.89 -5.27
CA ALA A 133 -1.16 -0.49 -4.65
C ALA A 133 -2.25 -1.56 -4.82
N PHE A 134 -2.31 -2.26 -5.96
CA PHE A 134 -3.15 -3.44 -6.15
C PHE A 134 -2.77 -4.56 -5.17
N TRP A 135 -1.47 -4.81 -5.02
CA TRP A 135 -0.97 -5.78 -4.06
C TRP A 135 -1.42 -5.44 -2.63
N LEU A 136 -1.29 -4.17 -2.22
CA LEU A 136 -1.75 -3.68 -0.92
C LEU A 136 -3.24 -3.97 -0.73
N TYR A 137 -4.08 -3.60 -1.69
CA TYR A 137 -5.52 -3.82 -1.60
C TYR A 137 -5.86 -5.31 -1.44
N ARG A 138 -5.20 -6.19 -2.20
CA ARG A 138 -5.36 -7.65 -2.07
C ARG A 138 -4.96 -8.16 -0.69
N GLN A 139 -3.92 -7.61 -0.06
CA GLN A 139 -3.57 -7.98 1.31
C GLN A 139 -4.63 -7.55 2.33
N LEU A 140 -5.22 -6.37 2.14
CA LEU A 140 -6.32 -5.90 2.99
C LEU A 140 -7.56 -6.78 2.83
N GLU A 141 -7.89 -7.18 1.60
CA GLU A 141 -9.01 -8.07 1.29
C GLU A 141 -8.82 -9.46 1.91
N ASN A 142 -7.64 -10.06 1.75
CA ASN A 142 -7.31 -11.35 2.38
C ASN A 142 -7.41 -11.31 3.91
N GLU A 143 -7.02 -10.20 4.53
CA GLU A 143 -7.10 -10.04 5.98
C GLU A 143 -8.55 -9.85 6.43
N TYR A 144 -9.34 -9.06 5.69
CA TYR A 144 -10.76 -8.92 5.93
C TYR A 144 -11.48 -10.27 5.84
N ASP A 145 -11.26 -11.02 4.75
CA ASP A 145 -11.83 -12.35 4.55
C ASP A 145 -11.45 -13.31 5.69
N ARG A 146 -10.20 -13.28 6.17
CA ARG A 146 -9.76 -14.06 7.32
C ARG A 146 -10.54 -13.70 8.59
N LEU A 147 -10.74 -12.41 8.85
CA LEU A 147 -11.43 -11.90 10.04
C LEU A 147 -12.96 -12.09 9.97
N THR A 148 -13.53 -12.18 8.78
CA THR A 148 -14.98 -12.36 8.58
C THR A 148 -15.40 -13.79 8.22
N SER A 149 -14.46 -14.66 7.88
CA SER A 149 -14.71 -16.09 7.69
C SER A 149 -15.07 -16.74 9.03
N ASP A 150 -15.99 -17.71 9.02
CA ASP A 150 -16.58 -18.36 10.20
C ASP A 150 -15.58 -18.90 11.25
N ALA A 151 -14.29 -19.06 10.90
CA ALA A 151 -13.23 -19.39 11.85
C ALA A 151 -12.93 -18.29 12.91
N ALA A 152 -13.32 -17.03 12.66
CA ALA A 152 -13.26 -15.94 13.65
C ALA A 152 -14.60 -15.73 14.38
N VAL A 153 -15.69 -16.30 13.87
CA VAL A 153 -17.01 -16.22 14.48
C VAL A 153 -17.09 -17.12 15.72
N ASP A 154 -16.30 -18.20 15.79
CA ASP A 154 -16.21 -19.06 16.98
C ASP A 154 -15.48 -18.42 18.17
N GLU A 155 -14.54 -17.48 17.97
CA GLU A 155 -13.85 -16.79 19.09
C GLU A 155 -14.64 -15.59 19.65
N ALA A 156 -15.53 -14.97 18.86
CA ALA A 156 -16.45 -13.95 19.37
C ALA A 156 -17.69 -14.55 20.07
N LEU A 157 -18.03 -15.82 19.79
CA LEU A 157 -19.14 -16.54 20.42
C LEU A 157 -18.78 -17.21 21.75
N LEU A 158 -17.50 -17.37 22.08
CA LEU A 158 -17.06 -17.84 23.41
C LEU A 158 -16.84 -16.71 24.43
N ILE A 159 -16.84 -15.44 24.00
CA ILE A 159 -16.72 -14.27 24.90
C ILE A 159 -18.11 -13.69 25.25
N ASN A 160 -19.16 -14.03 24.50
CA ASN A 160 -20.54 -13.67 24.80
C ASN A 160 -21.37 -14.87 25.31
N GLU A 161 -20.82 -15.68 26.22
CA GLU A 161 -21.63 -16.49 27.17
C GLU A 161 -22.40 -15.57 28.16
N TYR A 162 -23.08 -14.54 27.66
CA TYR A 162 -24.10 -13.84 28.43
C TYR A 162 -25.45 -14.46 28.11
N THR A 163 -25.83 -15.32 29.05
CA THR A 163 -27.12 -15.93 29.28
C THR A 163 -28.27 -14.98 28.94
N PHE A 164 -29.06 -15.29 27.92
CA PHE A 164 -30.42 -14.77 27.83
C PHE A 164 -31.37 -15.91 28.20
N THR A 165 -31.73 -15.96 29.48
CA THR A 165 -32.85 -16.77 29.95
C THR A 165 -34.15 -16.21 29.37
N GLU A 166 -35.00 -17.11 28.92
CA GLU A 166 -36.34 -16.94 28.38
C GLU A 166 -37.32 -16.29 29.38
N ALA A 167 -37.18 -14.98 29.63
CA ALA A 167 -38.20 -14.17 30.29
C ALA A 167 -38.01 -12.68 29.96
N GLY A 168 -38.98 -12.09 29.26
CA GLY A 168 -38.95 -10.70 28.81
C GLY A 168 -39.36 -9.67 29.87
N LEU A 169 -38.94 -8.42 29.67
CA LEU A 169 -39.76 -7.20 29.57
C LEU A 169 -38.87 -5.94 29.50
N ARG A 170 -39.34 -4.95 28.74
CA ARG A 170 -38.81 -3.57 28.73
C ARG A 170 -39.27 -2.79 29.96
N ALA A 171 -38.42 -1.94 30.52
CA ALA A 171 -38.67 -0.52 30.86
C ALA A 171 -37.47 0.10 31.60
N GLY A 172 -37.24 1.41 31.37
CA GLY A 172 -36.26 2.25 32.05
C GLY A 172 -35.80 3.40 31.16
#